data_AF-A0A7S1Q2F5-F1
#
_entry.id   AF-A0A7S1Q2F5-F1
#
_cell.length_a   1.000
_cell.length_b   1.000
_cell.length_c   1.000
_cell.angle_alpha   90.00
_cell.angle_beta   90.00
_cell.angle_gamma   90.00
#
_symmetry.space_group_name_H-M   'P 1'
#
loop_
_entity.id
_entity.type
_entity.pdbx_description
1 polymer ?
#
loop_
_entity_poly.entity_id
_entity_poly.type
_entity_poly.pdbx_seq_one_letter_code
_entity_poly.pdbx_strand_id
1 'polypeptide(L)'
;VSFVVAALVSKASLGTSDDQAAVGAHRSLKAANLSSLGNPFGGKAFYKNPANQISYDGSIATSNGVVADNLKKMRDVPSAYWIDVKAKIRGTSYRSLEGILADASSKKTPELVAFIWYDLPNRDCHAKASNGEICCKYKADGSCDYSYQTDCDAGLKEYRETYAEPFVEVLQKFSGKVPVVIVVEPDSLPNLATNADDPRCGGAATRQAYTEG
;
A
#
# COMPACT_ATOMS: atom_id res chain seq x y z
N VAL A 1 12.78 11.45 -8.23
CA VAL A 1 13.48 10.91 -7.05
C VAL A 1 12.41 10.23 -6.19
N SER A 2 12.29 8.90 -6.25
CA SER A 2 11.28 8.16 -5.47
C SER A 2 11.71 8.09 -4.01
N PHE A 3 10.90 8.61 -3.11
CA PHE A 3 11.07 8.40 -1.68
C PHE A 3 10.39 7.09 -1.29
N VAL A 4 11.18 6.09 -0.88
CA VAL A 4 10.67 4.87 -0.25
C VAL A 4 10.60 5.15 1.25
N VAL A 5 9.40 5.25 1.82
CA VAL A 5 9.21 5.34 3.27
C VAL A 5 9.02 3.92 3.81
N ALA A 6 10.07 3.35 4.42
CA ALA A 6 9.98 2.09 5.13
C ALA A 6 9.46 2.32 6.56
N ALA A 7 8.19 2.03 6.83
CA ALA A 7 7.64 2.01 8.18
C ALA A 7 7.70 0.59 8.77
N LEU A 8 8.44 0.41 9.88
CA LEU A 8 8.44 -0.84 10.67
C LEU A 8 7.57 -0.65 11.92
N VAL A 9 6.61 -1.57 12.10
CA VAL A 9 5.78 -1.65 13.32
C VAL A 9 6.61 -2.32 14.42
N SER A 10 6.82 -1.64 15.55
CA SER A 10 7.44 -2.22 16.76
C SER A 10 6.45 -2.30 17.92
N LYS A 11 6.64 -3.30 18.79
CA LYS A 11 5.82 -3.59 19.98
C LYS A 11 5.76 -2.37 20.92
N ALA A 12 4.55 -1.97 21.32
CA ALA A 12 4.34 -1.07 22.45
C ALA A 12 4.48 -1.84 23.78
N SER A 13 5.29 -1.33 24.71
CA SER A 13 5.34 -1.77 26.11
C SER A 13 4.34 -0.93 26.91
N LEU A 14 3.48 -1.59 27.69
CA LEU A 14 2.50 -0.96 28.59
C LEU A 14 3.19 -0.66 29.94
N GLY A 15 3.37 0.62 30.24
CA GLY A 15 3.66 1.10 31.60
C GLY A 15 2.35 1.56 32.25
N THR A 16 2.10 1.12 33.48
CA THR A 16 0.93 1.49 34.27
C THR A 16 1.21 2.74 35.11
N SER A 17 0.36 3.76 35.01
CA SER A 17 0.09 4.71 36.10
C SER A 17 -1.22 5.45 35.80
N ASP A 18 -2.06 5.50 36.83
CA ASP A 18 -3.45 5.98 36.84
C ASP A 18 -3.65 7.48 36.56
N ASP A 19 -4.85 7.74 36.03
CA ASP A 19 -5.77 8.86 36.27
C ASP A 19 -5.95 10.00 35.22
N GLN A 20 -7.22 10.08 34.79
CA GLN A 20 -8.04 11.15 34.19
C GLN A 20 -7.98 11.56 32.69
N ALA A 21 -9.22 11.64 32.16
CA ALA A 21 -9.75 12.31 30.96
C ALA A 21 -9.64 11.59 29.60
N ALA A 22 -10.79 11.01 29.20
CA ALA A 22 -11.04 10.45 27.88
C ALA A 22 -11.10 11.53 26.79
N VAL A 23 -10.07 11.57 25.94
CA VAL A 23 -10.10 12.12 24.57
C VAL A 23 -9.35 11.12 23.69
N GLY A 24 -9.96 10.72 22.57
CA GLY A 24 -9.56 9.59 21.73
C GLY A 24 -8.06 9.56 21.41
N ALA A 25 -7.41 8.47 21.82
CA ALA A 25 -6.00 8.22 21.55
C ALA A 25 -5.79 7.88 20.06
N HIS A 26 -5.44 8.88 19.25
CA HIS A 26 -4.83 8.65 17.95
C HIS A 26 -3.51 7.87 18.17
N ARG A 27 -3.52 6.58 17.81
CA ARG A 27 -2.32 5.72 17.84
C ARG A 27 -1.36 6.17 16.73
N SER A 28 -0.58 7.21 17.02
CA SER A 28 0.56 7.60 16.17
C SER A 28 1.66 6.54 16.28
N LEU A 29 2.13 6.05 15.14
CA LEU A 29 3.35 5.23 15.06
C LEU A 29 4.53 6.09 15.53
N LYS A 30 5.15 5.74 16.66
CA LYS A 30 6.42 6.36 17.06
C LYS A 30 7.44 6.11 15.94
N ALA A 31 7.97 7.19 15.37
CA ALA A 31 9.08 7.13 14.43
C ALA A 31 10.25 6.35 15.06
N ALA A 32 10.53 5.17 14.53
CA ALA A 32 11.69 4.40 14.92
C ALA A 32 12.96 5.15 14.49
N ASN A 33 14.01 5.08 15.30
CA ASN A 33 15.30 5.66 14.99
C ASN A 33 15.87 4.99 13.73
N LEU A 34 15.73 5.63 12.57
CA LEU A 34 16.09 5.09 11.25
C LEU A 34 17.59 4.73 11.14
N SER A 35 18.43 5.32 11.97
CA SER A 35 19.87 5.05 12.06
C SER A 35 20.21 3.66 12.62
N SER A 36 19.26 2.96 13.27
CA SER A 36 19.50 1.60 13.80
C SER A 36 18.98 0.47 12.92
N LEU A 37 18.34 0.75 11.77
CA LEU A 37 17.54 -0.24 11.05
C LEU A 37 18.25 -0.95 9.89
N GLY A 38 19.45 -0.51 9.50
CA GLY A 38 20.18 -1.08 8.37
C GLY A 38 19.37 -1.06 7.06
N ASN A 39 19.89 -1.70 6.02
CA ASN A 39 19.14 -1.89 4.78
C ASN A 39 18.09 -3.00 4.98
N PRO A 40 16.76 -2.72 4.90
CA PRO A 40 15.73 -3.75 5.10
C PRO A 40 15.77 -4.87 4.06
N PHE A 41 16.44 -4.65 2.92
CA PHE A 41 16.63 -5.64 1.86
C PHE A 41 17.87 -6.52 2.05
N GLY A 42 18.85 -6.07 2.85
CA GLY A 42 20.15 -6.73 2.97
C GLY A 42 20.05 -8.17 3.48
N GLY A 43 20.55 -9.12 2.69
CA GLY A 43 20.62 -10.54 3.07
C GLY A 43 19.27 -11.26 3.21
N LYS A 44 18.17 -10.66 2.76
CA LYS A 44 16.84 -11.29 2.83
C LYS A 44 16.47 -11.96 1.52
N ALA A 45 15.90 -13.15 1.62
CA ALA A 45 15.11 -13.73 0.53
C ALA A 45 13.77 -12.96 0.43
N PHE A 46 13.29 -12.76 -0.79
CA PHE A 46 12.07 -12.01 -1.06
C PHE A 46 10.93 -12.98 -1.38
N TYR A 47 9.74 -12.60 -0.94
CA TYR A 47 8.56 -13.42 -1.06
C TYR A 47 8.13 -13.56 -2.51
N LYS A 48 8.03 -14.82 -2.96
CA LYS A 48 7.48 -15.19 -4.26
C LYS A 48 6.03 -15.61 -4.10
N ASN A 49 5.12 -14.83 -4.69
CA ASN A 49 3.68 -15.05 -4.57
C ASN A 49 3.18 -16.17 -5.50
N PRO A 50 2.51 -17.19 -4.95
CA PRO A 50 1.93 -18.27 -5.75
C PRO A 50 0.97 -17.80 -6.84
N ALA A 51 0.17 -16.75 -6.61
CA ALA A 51 -0.75 -16.21 -7.63
C ALA A 51 -0.01 -15.72 -8.88
N ASN A 52 1.17 -15.11 -8.72
CA ASN A 52 2.00 -14.69 -9.84
C ASN A 52 2.57 -15.92 -10.57
N GLN A 53 3.04 -16.92 -9.82
CA GLN A 53 3.57 -18.15 -10.41
C GLN A 53 2.53 -18.87 -11.26
N ILE A 54 1.29 -18.98 -10.77
CA ILE A 54 0.15 -19.56 -11.49
C ILE A 54 -0.14 -18.78 -12.79
N SER A 55 -0.05 -17.45 -12.77
CA SER A 55 -0.23 -16.64 -13.98
C SER A 55 0.85 -16.90 -15.04
N TYR A 56 2.10 -17.11 -14.63
CA TYR A 56 3.17 -17.52 -15.55
C TYR A 56 2.98 -18.92 -16.09
N ASP A 57 2.53 -19.89 -15.28
CA ASP A 57 2.35 -21.28 -15.72
C ASP A 57 1.42 -21.39 -16.94
N GLY A 58 0.35 -20.59 -17.00
CA GLY A 58 -0.53 -20.51 -18.17
C GLY A 58 0.17 -20.03 -19.44
N SER A 59 1.08 -19.05 -19.32
CA SER A 59 1.87 -18.55 -20.45
C SER A 59 2.99 -19.51 -20.85
N ILE A 60 3.61 -20.19 -19.87
CA ILE A 60 4.65 -21.19 -20.12
C ILE A 60 4.07 -22.33 -20.95
N ALA A 61 2.87 -22.81 -20.61
CA ALA A 61 2.21 -23.93 -21.28
C ALA A 61 1.96 -23.71 -22.78
N THR A 62 1.85 -22.46 -23.23
CA THR A 62 1.59 -22.10 -24.64
C THR A 62 2.81 -21.54 -25.38
N SER A 63 3.97 -21.49 -24.71
CA SER A 63 5.22 -20.93 -25.24
C SER A 63 6.24 -22.02 -25.59
N ASN A 64 7.29 -21.67 -26.33
CA ASN A 64 8.36 -22.60 -26.72
C ASN A 64 9.74 -21.93 -26.77
N GLY A 65 10.79 -22.75 -26.89
CA GLY A 65 12.18 -22.32 -27.01
C GLY A 65 12.61 -21.31 -25.93
N VAL A 66 13.34 -20.28 -26.35
CA VAL A 66 13.86 -19.23 -25.47
C VAL A 66 12.75 -18.49 -24.70
N VAL A 67 11.55 -18.35 -25.27
CA VAL A 67 10.44 -17.68 -24.59
C VAL A 67 9.98 -18.49 -23.38
N ALA A 68 9.77 -19.80 -23.55
CA ALA A 68 9.39 -20.69 -22.45
C ALA A 68 10.44 -20.70 -21.35
N ASP A 69 11.72 -20.72 -21.72
CA ASP A 69 12.82 -20.73 -20.76
C ASP A 69 12.95 -19.40 -19.99
N ASN A 70 12.67 -18.27 -20.66
CA ASN A 70 12.63 -16.97 -19.99
C ASN A 70 11.43 -16.85 -19.04
N LEU A 71 10.24 -17.32 -19.44
CA LEU A 71 9.05 -17.30 -18.58
C LEU A 71 9.24 -18.16 -17.33
N LYS A 72 9.89 -19.33 -17.44
CA LYS A 72 10.26 -20.16 -16.27
C LYS A 72 11.14 -19.40 -15.28
N LYS A 73 12.12 -18.62 -15.77
CA LYS A 73 12.97 -17.78 -14.92
C LYS A 73 12.17 -16.65 -14.28
N MET A 74 11.33 -15.95 -15.05
CA MET A 74 10.51 -14.83 -14.56
C MET A 74 9.48 -15.28 -13.52
N ARG A 75 8.96 -16.51 -13.63
CA ARG A 75 8.06 -17.11 -12.65
C ARG A 75 8.64 -17.09 -11.23
N ASP A 76 9.96 -17.24 -11.10
CA ASP A 76 10.64 -17.30 -9.82
C ASP A 76 11.24 -15.95 -9.37
N VAL A 77 10.91 -14.85 -10.06
CA VAL A 77 11.30 -13.50 -9.67
C VAL A 77 10.29 -12.93 -8.66
N PRO A 78 10.74 -12.50 -7.46
CA PRO A 78 9.90 -11.80 -6.50
C PRO A 78 9.36 -10.48 -7.06
N SER A 79 8.12 -10.12 -6.72
CA SER A 79 7.50 -8.86 -7.11
C SER A 79 6.84 -8.19 -5.91
N ALA A 80 6.62 -6.88 -6.00
CA ALA A 80 5.81 -6.14 -5.03
C ALA A 80 4.32 -6.33 -5.34
N TYR A 81 3.47 -6.25 -4.31
CA TYR A 81 2.04 -6.51 -4.42
C TYR A 81 1.24 -5.22 -4.27
N TRP A 82 0.48 -4.90 -5.31
CA TRP A 82 -0.43 -3.76 -5.33
C TRP A 82 -1.65 -4.01 -4.47
N ILE A 83 -1.77 -3.23 -3.41
CA ILE A 83 -3.01 -3.06 -2.64
C ILE A 83 -3.58 -1.73 -3.12
N ASP A 84 -4.28 -1.81 -4.24
CA ASP A 84 -4.78 -0.68 -5.04
C ASP A 84 -6.30 -0.50 -4.92
N VAL A 85 -6.92 -1.30 -4.05
CA VAL A 85 -8.32 -1.22 -3.66
C VAL A 85 -8.49 -1.82 -2.26
N LYS A 86 -9.45 -1.32 -1.50
CA LYS A 86 -9.87 -1.78 -0.17
C LYS A 86 -10.13 -3.28 -0.12
N ALA A 87 -10.72 -3.83 -1.18
CA ALA A 87 -11.05 -5.27 -1.27
C ALA A 87 -9.82 -6.19 -1.22
N LYS A 88 -8.61 -5.69 -1.49
CA LYS A 88 -7.36 -6.47 -1.40
C LYS A 88 -6.76 -6.49 0.00
N ILE A 89 -7.32 -5.81 1.00
CA ILE A 89 -6.72 -5.77 2.35
C ILE A 89 -6.95 -7.10 3.09
N ARG A 90 -8.21 -7.55 3.15
CA ARG A 90 -8.62 -8.72 3.94
C ARG A 90 -8.85 -9.94 3.07
N GLY A 91 -8.68 -11.12 3.66
CA GLY A 91 -8.97 -12.40 3.00
C GLY A 91 -7.84 -13.42 3.11
N THR A 92 -8.07 -14.57 2.49
CA THR A 92 -7.14 -15.71 2.52
C THR A 92 -6.46 -15.95 1.17
N SER A 93 -6.80 -15.16 0.15
CA SER A 93 -6.23 -15.33 -1.18
C SER A 93 -4.78 -14.85 -1.22
N TYR A 94 -3.99 -15.44 -2.12
CA TYR A 94 -2.66 -14.95 -2.48
C TYR A 94 -2.67 -13.58 -3.20
N ARG A 95 -3.82 -12.91 -3.32
CA ARG A 95 -3.95 -11.55 -3.85
C ARG A 95 -4.31 -10.52 -2.77
N SER A 96 -4.66 -10.98 -1.58
CA SER A 96 -4.97 -10.11 -0.44
C SER A 96 -3.74 -9.90 0.44
N LEU A 97 -3.59 -8.71 1.03
CA LEU A 97 -2.55 -8.38 2.00
C LEU A 97 -2.50 -9.41 3.13
N GLU A 98 -3.65 -9.72 3.74
CA GLU A 98 -3.74 -10.69 4.83
C GLU A 98 -3.37 -12.12 4.40
N GLY A 99 -3.86 -12.58 3.24
CA GLY A 99 -3.53 -13.91 2.73
C GLY A 99 -2.05 -14.06 2.35
N ILE A 100 -1.45 -13.04 1.75
CA ILE A 100 -0.01 -13.01 1.42
C ILE A 100 0.83 -13.07 2.69
N LEU A 101 0.51 -12.27 3.71
CA LEU A 101 1.23 -12.27 4.97
C LEU A 101 1.04 -13.58 5.75
N ALA A 102 -0.15 -14.19 5.69
CA ALA A 102 -0.40 -15.50 6.27
C ALA A 102 0.49 -16.57 5.63
N ASP A 103 0.55 -16.62 4.30
CA ASP A 103 1.39 -17.56 3.56
C ASP A 103 2.88 -17.34 3.87
N ALA A 104 3.36 -16.09 3.79
CA ALA A 104 4.73 -15.74 4.12
C ALA A 104 5.11 -16.16 5.55
N SER A 105 4.21 -15.96 6.52
CA SER A 105 4.44 -16.31 7.93
C SER A 105 4.46 -17.82 8.18
N SER A 106 3.88 -18.63 7.30
CA SER A 106 3.82 -20.09 7.41
C SER A 106 5.12 -20.78 6.98
N LYS A 107 5.99 -20.07 6.25
CA LYS A 107 7.27 -20.59 5.77
C LYS A 107 8.25 -20.75 6.93
N LYS A 108 9.11 -21.78 6.87
CA LYS A 108 10.16 -22.05 7.87
C LYS A 108 11.04 -20.84 8.14
N THR A 109 11.38 -20.09 7.09
CA THR A 109 12.04 -18.79 7.16
C THR A 109 11.17 -17.78 6.43
N PRO A 110 10.50 -16.86 7.16
CA PRO A 110 9.67 -15.83 6.54
C PRO A 110 10.49 -14.94 5.59
N GLU A 111 10.04 -14.85 4.35
CA GLU A 111 10.65 -14.04 3.31
C GLU A 111 10.17 -12.57 3.40
N LEU A 112 10.98 -11.63 2.90
CA LEU A 112 10.63 -10.21 2.83
C LEU A 112 9.50 -9.98 1.84
N VAL A 113 8.40 -9.40 2.30
CA VAL A 113 7.26 -9.04 1.45
C VAL A 113 7.28 -7.55 1.16
N ALA A 114 7.10 -7.19 -0.11
CA ALA A 114 6.96 -5.80 -0.54
C ALA A 114 5.52 -5.52 -0.98
N PHE A 115 4.90 -4.51 -0.37
CA PHE A 115 3.57 -4.03 -0.77
C PHE A 115 3.67 -2.64 -1.39
N ILE A 116 2.74 -2.35 -2.29
CA ILE A 116 2.49 -1.01 -2.81
C ILE A 116 1.15 -0.59 -2.19
N TRP A 117 1.22 0.40 -1.30
CA TRP A 117 0.08 1.05 -0.67
C TRP A 117 -0.38 2.16 -1.64
N TYR A 118 -1.58 2.07 -2.20
CA TYR A 118 -1.95 2.90 -3.34
C TYR A 118 -3.46 3.09 -3.52
N ASP A 119 -4.10 3.88 -2.67
CA ASP A 119 -5.55 4.15 -2.78
C ASP A 119 -5.96 5.55 -2.31
N LEU A 120 -5.06 6.53 -2.43
CA LEU A 120 -5.35 7.92 -2.09
C LEU A 120 -6.63 8.44 -2.77
N PRO A 121 -7.39 9.33 -2.11
CA PRO A 121 -8.49 10.04 -2.76
C PRO A 121 -8.00 10.80 -3.99
N ASN A 122 -8.79 10.79 -5.07
CA ASN A 122 -8.42 11.37 -6.37
C ASN A 122 -7.07 10.83 -6.90
N ARG A 123 -6.79 9.54 -6.69
CA ARG A 123 -5.58 8.85 -7.19
C ARG A 123 -5.33 9.14 -8.67
N ASP A 124 -4.06 9.21 -9.05
CA ASP A 124 -3.61 9.38 -10.44
C ASP A 124 -4.19 10.64 -11.10
N CYS A 125 -4.08 11.79 -10.43
CA CYS A 125 -4.78 13.01 -10.83
C CYS A 125 -4.47 13.48 -12.27
N HIS A 126 -3.29 13.12 -12.80
CA HIS A 126 -2.87 13.48 -14.16
C HIS A 126 -3.16 12.39 -15.20
N ALA A 127 -3.68 11.22 -14.79
CA ALA A 127 -4.11 10.19 -15.72
C ALA A 127 -5.31 10.66 -16.55
N LYS A 128 -5.44 10.13 -17.77
CA LYS A 128 -6.64 10.37 -18.60
C LYS A 128 -7.88 9.69 -18.02
N ALA A 129 -7.69 8.54 -17.39
CA ALA A 129 -8.70 7.81 -16.65
C ALA A 129 -8.02 7.12 -15.47
N SER A 130 -8.38 7.54 -14.26
CA SER A 130 -7.94 6.90 -13.03
C SER A 130 -8.88 5.74 -12.67
N ASN A 131 -8.31 4.68 -12.11
CA ASN A 131 -9.06 3.57 -11.50
C ASN A 131 -9.13 3.70 -9.97
N GLY A 132 -8.83 4.86 -9.40
CA GLY A 132 -8.95 5.11 -7.96
C GLY A 132 -10.42 5.04 -7.52
N GLU A 133 -10.70 4.32 -6.43
CA GLU A 133 -12.07 4.13 -5.95
C GLU A 133 -12.52 5.18 -4.91
N ILE A 134 -11.56 5.92 -4.34
CA ILE A 134 -11.82 6.95 -3.34
C ILE A 134 -11.79 8.33 -3.98
N CYS A 135 -12.84 9.12 -3.77
CA CYS A 135 -12.95 10.47 -4.30
C CYS A 135 -13.00 11.49 -3.16
N CYS A 136 -12.41 12.67 -3.35
CA CYS A 136 -12.66 13.79 -2.43
C CYS A 136 -14.14 14.21 -2.44
N LYS A 137 -14.78 14.06 -3.60
CA LYS A 137 -16.21 14.23 -3.80
C LYS A 137 -16.73 13.26 -4.86
N TYR A 138 -17.84 12.61 -4.56
CA TYR A 138 -18.57 11.79 -5.54
C TYR A 138 -19.66 12.60 -6.23
N LYS A 139 -19.86 12.33 -7.52
CA LYS A 139 -21.05 12.72 -8.27
C LYS A 139 -22.22 11.79 -7.91
N ALA A 140 -23.42 12.15 -8.37
CA ALA A 140 -24.63 11.35 -8.15
C ALA A 140 -24.54 9.93 -8.77
N ASP A 141 -23.74 9.75 -9.82
CA ASP A 141 -23.51 8.46 -10.47
C ASP A 141 -22.41 7.61 -9.80
N GLY A 142 -21.80 8.10 -8.72
CA GLY A 142 -20.73 7.41 -8.00
C GLY A 142 -19.33 7.59 -8.60
N SER A 143 -19.16 8.37 -9.68
CA SER A 143 -17.84 8.74 -10.18
C SER A 143 -17.23 9.90 -9.40
N CYS A 144 -15.90 10.05 -9.46
CA CYS A 144 -15.23 11.20 -8.83
C CYS A 144 -15.59 12.52 -9.51
N ASP A 145 -15.91 13.53 -8.71
CA ASP A 145 -16.02 14.91 -9.14
C ASP A 145 -14.68 15.62 -9.05
N TYR A 146 -13.86 15.49 -10.10
CA TYR A 146 -12.58 16.19 -10.20
C TYR A 146 -12.72 17.72 -10.39
N SER A 147 -13.94 18.24 -10.53
CA SER A 147 -14.18 19.69 -10.53
C SER A 147 -14.41 20.24 -9.11
N TYR A 148 -14.52 19.36 -8.11
CA TYR A 148 -14.56 19.76 -6.70
C TYR A 148 -13.18 20.15 -6.21
N GLN A 149 -13.03 21.41 -5.81
CA GLN A 149 -11.73 22.03 -5.53
C GLN A 149 -11.64 22.69 -4.15
N THR A 150 -12.53 22.31 -3.23
CA THR A 150 -12.61 22.93 -1.90
C THR A 150 -11.73 22.20 -0.87
N ASP A 151 -12.05 20.94 -0.59
CA ASP A 151 -11.43 20.12 0.45
C ASP A 151 -11.48 18.63 0.05
N CYS A 152 -10.95 17.76 0.89
CA CYS A 152 -11.02 16.32 0.75
C CYS A 152 -11.41 15.61 2.04
N ASP A 153 -12.11 16.28 2.97
CA ASP A 153 -12.34 15.76 4.32
C ASP A 153 -13.11 14.43 4.31
N ALA A 154 -14.14 14.34 3.45
CA ALA A 154 -14.92 13.11 3.29
C ALA A 154 -14.10 11.97 2.67
N GLY A 155 -13.32 12.26 1.62
CA GLY A 155 -12.45 11.28 0.97
C GLY A 155 -11.34 10.78 1.88
N LEU A 156 -10.69 11.69 2.62
CA LEU A 156 -9.66 11.35 3.62
C LEU A 156 -10.24 10.54 4.78
N LYS A 157 -11.46 10.84 5.23
CA LYS A 157 -12.15 10.02 6.23
C LYS A 157 -12.40 8.60 5.71
N GLU A 158 -12.91 8.46 4.49
CA GLU A 158 -13.13 7.15 3.87
C GLU A 158 -11.82 6.38 3.71
N TYR A 159 -10.80 7.00 3.11
CA TYR A 159 -9.47 6.39 2.94
C TYR A 159 -8.88 5.93 4.27
N ARG A 160 -8.96 6.77 5.31
CA ARG A 160 -8.47 6.39 6.64
C ARG A 160 -9.19 5.16 7.18
N GLU A 161 -10.52 5.21 7.25
CA GLU A 161 -11.33 4.20 7.96
C GLU A 161 -11.46 2.89 7.21
N THR A 162 -11.42 2.93 5.87
CA THR A 162 -11.75 1.78 5.03
C THR A 162 -10.55 1.21 4.30
N TYR A 163 -9.45 1.96 4.19
CA TYR A 163 -8.20 1.53 3.57
C TYR A 163 -7.03 1.53 4.56
N ALA A 164 -6.64 2.69 5.10
CA ALA A 164 -5.42 2.84 5.89
C ALA A 164 -5.46 2.07 7.22
N GLU A 165 -6.51 2.25 8.00
CA GLU A 165 -6.68 1.58 9.30
C GLU A 165 -6.75 0.05 9.14
N PRO A 166 -7.60 -0.52 8.25
CA PRO A 166 -7.60 -1.96 8.00
C PRO A 166 -6.26 -2.51 7.51
N PHE A 167 -5.53 -1.78 6.66
CA PHE A 167 -4.18 -2.18 6.22
C PHE A 167 -3.23 -2.28 7.41
N VAL A 168 -3.17 -1.24 8.25
CA VAL A 168 -2.30 -1.18 9.44
C VAL A 168 -2.66 -2.27 10.45
N GLU A 169 -3.94 -2.56 10.65
CA GLU A 169 -4.39 -3.66 11.50
C GLU A 169 -3.87 -5.02 11.02
N VAL A 170 -3.88 -5.29 9.70
CA VAL A 170 -3.27 -6.51 9.14
C VAL A 170 -1.76 -6.50 9.42
N LEU A 171 -1.04 -5.40 9.16
CA LEU A 171 0.39 -5.32 9.43
C LEU A 171 0.71 -5.61 10.89
N GLN A 172 -0.06 -5.06 11.83
CA GLN A 172 0.11 -5.28 13.27
C GLN A 172 -0.06 -6.76 13.64
N LYS A 173 -1.04 -7.46 13.03
CA LYS A 173 -1.26 -8.92 13.24
C LYS A 173 -0.04 -9.78 12.85
N PHE A 174 0.75 -9.32 11.87
CA PHE A 174 1.95 -9.99 11.37
C PHE A 174 3.27 -9.35 11.81
N SER A 175 3.19 -8.32 12.66
CA SER A 175 4.36 -7.62 13.21
C SER A 175 5.28 -8.59 13.94
N GLY A 176 6.56 -8.61 13.54
CA GLY A 176 7.57 -9.53 14.09
C GLY A 176 7.50 -10.96 13.56
N LYS A 177 6.54 -11.30 12.68
CA LYS A 177 6.44 -12.61 12.02
C LYS A 177 6.97 -12.58 10.59
N VAL A 178 6.71 -11.49 9.87
CA VAL A 178 7.10 -11.32 8.46
C VAL A 178 7.83 -9.98 8.33
N PRO A 179 9.02 -9.93 7.70
CA PRO A 179 9.63 -8.67 7.35
C PRO A 179 8.86 -8.05 6.17
N VAL A 180 8.48 -6.77 6.30
CA VAL A 180 7.65 -6.06 5.32
C VAL A 180 8.32 -4.75 4.93
N VAL A 181 8.26 -4.41 3.65
CA VAL A 181 8.51 -3.06 3.12
C VAL A 181 7.28 -2.56 2.38
N ILE A 182 7.06 -1.25 2.42
CA ILE A 182 5.91 -0.60 1.79
C ILE A 182 6.44 0.51 0.87
N VAL A 183 5.97 0.50 -0.37
CA VAL A 183 6.07 1.63 -1.28
C VAL A 183 4.78 2.42 -1.14
N VAL A 184 4.89 3.69 -0.78
CA VAL A 184 3.74 4.53 -0.45
C VAL A 184 3.37 5.38 -1.65
N GLU A 185 2.12 5.23 -2.08
CA GLU A 185 1.38 6.08 -3.01
C GLU A 185 2.21 6.54 -4.23
N PRO A 186 2.56 5.63 -5.15
CA PRO A 186 3.08 6.02 -6.46
C PRO A 186 2.16 7.04 -7.15
N ASP A 187 2.72 7.85 -8.05
CA ASP A 187 1.96 8.83 -8.85
C ASP A 187 1.07 9.79 -8.04
N SER A 188 1.52 10.16 -6.82
CA SER A 188 0.84 11.11 -5.95
C SER A 188 1.59 12.46 -5.86
N LEU A 189 2.40 12.67 -4.82
CA LEU A 189 3.17 13.89 -4.54
C LEU A 189 3.96 14.46 -5.73
N PRO A 190 4.60 13.66 -6.61
CA PRO A 190 5.26 14.21 -7.79
C PRO A 190 4.34 15.04 -8.69
N ASN A 191 3.05 14.70 -8.79
CA ASN A 191 2.08 15.47 -9.57
C ASN A 191 1.86 16.88 -9.00
N LEU A 192 1.99 17.06 -7.69
CA LEU A 192 1.91 18.38 -7.07
C LEU A 192 3.09 19.29 -7.44
N ALA A 193 4.21 18.71 -7.89
CA ALA A 193 5.38 19.45 -8.32
C ALA A 193 5.40 19.70 -9.82
N THR A 194 4.96 18.74 -10.64
CA THR A 194 5.14 18.79 -12.10
C THR A 194 3.88 19.04 -12.90
N ASN A 195 2.69 18.75 -12.33
CA ASN A 195 1.41 18.80 -13.04
C ASN A 195 0.38 19.67 -12.28
N ALA A 196 0.85 20.62 -11.46
CA ALA A 196 -0.01 21.47 -10.64
C ALA A 196 -0.82 22.50 -11.47
N ASP A 197 -0.50 22.66 -12.74
CA ASP A 197 -1.29 23.42 -13.71
C ASP A 197 -2.56 22.67 -14.16
N ASP A 198 -2.59 21.34 -14.08
CA ASP A 198 -3.82 20.56 -14.22
C ASP A 198 -4.70 20.77 -12.98
N PRO A 199 -5.93 21.33 -13.11
CA PRO A 199 -6.82 21.56 -11.97
C PRO A 199 -7.14 20.29 -11.16
N ARG A 200 -7.06 19.10 -11.77
CA ARG A 200 -7.28 17.83 -11.09
C ARG A 200 -6.16 17.49 -10.10
N CYS A 201 -4.95 18.00 -10.34
CA CYS A 201 -3.77 17.79 -9.51
C CYS A 201 -3.47 19.00 -8.61
N GLY A 202 -3.43 20.20 -9.20
CA GLY A 202 -3.23 21.48 -8.50
C GLY A 202 -4.49 21.99 -7.82
N GLY A 203 -5.45 21.13 -7.55
CA GLY A 203 -6.65 21.42 -6.81
C GLY A 203 -6.45 21.54 -5.31
N ALA A 204 -7.25 22.31 -4.58
CA ALA A 204 -7.15 22.32 -3.11
C ALA A 204 -7.53 20.94 -2.54
N ALA A 205 -8.57 20.31 -3.09
CA ALA A 205 -9.01 18.97 -2.73
C ALA A 205 -7.89 17.92 -2.92
N THR A 206 -7.32 17.82 -4.12
CA THR A 206 -6.26 16.82 -4.40
C THR A 206 -4.96 17.13 -3.68
N ARG A 207 -4.58 18.40 -3.52
CA ARG A 207 -3.43 18.77 -2.69
C ARG A 207 -3.62 18.26 -1.26
N GLN A 208 -4.77 18.55 -0.66
CA GLN A 208 -5.09 18.07 0.70
C GLN A 208 -5.04 16.55 0.76
N ALA A 209 -5.68 15.86 -0.18
CA ALA A 209 -5.67 14.40 -0.27
C ALA A 209 -4.25 13.84 -0.24
N TYR A 210 -3.36 14.34 -1.09
CA TYR A 210 -2.01 13.80 -1.27
C TYR A 210 -1.03 14.20 -0.16
N THR A 211 -1.29 15.30 0.55
CA THR A 211 -0.43 15.74 1.66
C THR A 211 -0.86 15.18 3.02
N GLU A 212 -2.15 14.89 3.22
CA GLU A 212 -2.71 14.45 4.50
C GLU A 212 -3.06 12.96 4.56
N GLY A 213 -3.22 12.28 3.42
CA GLY A 213 -3.42 10.83 3.33
C GLY A 213 -2.12 10.04 3.30
#